data_AF-Q5FTH0-F1
#
_entry.id   AF-Q5FTH0-F1
#
_cell.length_a   1.000
_cell.length_b   1.000
_cell.length_c   1.000
_cell.angle_alpha   90.00
_cell.angle_beta   90.00
_cell.angle_gamma   90.00
#
_symmetry.space_group_name_H-M   'P 1'
#
loop_
_entity.id
_entity.type
_entity.pdbx_description
1 polymer ?
#
loop_
_entity_poly.entity_id
_entity_poly.type
_entity_poly.pdbx_seq_one_letter_code
_entity_poly.pdbx_strand_id
1 'polypeptide(L)'
;MSLRQGSTRAVIGAYMREAIRPHVTGRFSDMLLAVMRHPAMLMYLDNASSIGPDSATGRRSHHGLNENLARECLELHTVSPAAGYSQGDVTSFAAILTGWGVDMKAERPGFVFREKAHEPGPKTLMGQTFPEGEEGGVQALHFLGTHPATYHHIATQMVRHFVSDTPSPASVRHVETVLRDSEGDLQAASLALADLPDPGPGGGKFRSPMDYATAVLRALSIGGEPSRPDDPHSPAHQLASAFSTLGQPLWTAPLPNGWSDNAAD
;
A
#
# COMPACT_ATOMS: atom_id res chain seq x y z
N MET A 1 -2.22 -2.27 -6.36
CA MET A 1 -2.55 -3.64 -6.83
C MET A 1 -3.67 -3.58 -7.85
N SER A 2 -3.52 -4.26 -8.99
CA SER A 2 -4.44 -4.21 -10.13
C SER A 2 -4.82 -5.60 -10.64
N LEU A 3 -6.08 -5.78 -11.06
CA LEU A 3 -6.55 -6.97 -11.75
C LEU A 3 -5.91 -7.17 -13.13
N ARG A 4 -5.29 -6.12 -13.69
CA ARG A 4 -4.62 -6.21 -15.00
C ARG A 4 -3.28 -6.94 -14.92
N GLN A 5 -2.77 -7.19 -13.73
CA GLN A 5 -1.43 -7.75 -13.50
C GLN A 5 -1.48 -8.85 -12.43
N GLY A 6 -0.77 -9.95 -12.70
CA GLY A 6 -0.66 -11.11 -11.82
C GLY A 6 -1.96 -11.91 -11.63
N SER A 7 -1.87 -13.01 -10.87
CA SER A 7 -3.04 -13.83 -10.48
C SER A 7 -3.79 -13.22 -9.28
N THR A 8 -4.06 -11.92 -9.32
CA THR A 8 -4.57 -11.13 -8.18
C THR A 8 -6.08 -11.18 -8.00
N ARG A 9 -6.83 -11.63 -9.02
CA ARG A 9 -8.29 -11.61 -9.05
C ARG A 9 -8.96 -12.33 -7.88
N ALA A 10 -8.38 -13.46 -7.46
CA ALA A 10 -8.92 -14.24 -6.35
C ALA A 10 -8.66 -13.61 -4.98
N VAL A 11 -7.65 -12.73 -4.86
CA VAL A 11 -7.11 -12.29 -3.56
C VAL A 11 -7.27 -10.78 -3.30
N ILE A 12 -7.63 -9.98 -4.30
CA ILE A 12 -7.81 -8.52 -4.15
C ILE A 12 -8.95 -8.15 -3.20
N GLY A 13 -10.05 -8.92 -3.22
CA GLY A 13 -11.15 -8.71 -2.30
C GLY A 13 -10.78 -9.01 -0.84
N ALA A 14 -9.98 -10.07 -0.62
CA ALA A 14 -9.43 -10.40 0.69
C ALA A 14 -8.45 -9.31 1.16
N TYR A 15 -7.53 -8.88 0.30
CA TYR A 15 -6.59 -7.80 0.57
C TYR A 15 -7.27 -6.52 1.07
N MET A 16 -8.34 -6.09 0.40
CA MET A 16 -9.09 -4.91 0.84
C MET A 16 -9.76 -5.10 2.21
N ARG A 17 -10.27 -6.30 2.51
CA ARG A 17 -10.96 -6.59 3.78
C ARG A 17 -10.02 -6.84 4.96
N GLU A 18 -8.84 -7.38 4.69
CA GLU A 18 -7.96 -7.93 5.72
C GLU A 18 -6.75 -7.03 5.97
N ALA A 19 -6.19 -6.40 4.92
CA ALA A 19 -5.03 -5.53 5.05
C ALA A 19 -5.40 -4.03 5.07
N ILE A 20 -6.36 -3.60 4.25
CA ILE A 20 -6.68 -2.17 4.11
C ILE A 20 -7.75 -1.72 5.11
N ARG A 21 -9.00 -2.20 4.98
CA ARG A 21 -10.15 -1.73 5.75
C ARG A 21 -9.97 -1.72 7.27
N PRO A 22 -9.33 -2.71 7.91
CA PRO A 22 -9.14 -2.68 9.36
C PRO A 22 -8.19 -1.57 9.81
N HIS A 23 -7.33 -1.06 8.93
CA HIS A 23 -6.26 -0.13 9.27
C HIS A 23 -6.46 1.29 8.72
N VAL A 24 -7.50 1.57 7.93
CA VAL A 24 -7.73 2.91 7.31
C VAL A 24 -7.91 4.05 8.32
N THR A 25 -8.16 3.73 9.58
CA THR A 25 -8.25 4.70 10.70
C THR A 25 -7.26 4.40 11.83
N GLY A 26 -6.27 3.53 11.57
CA GLY A 26 -5.25 3.14 12.52
C GLY A 26 -3.88 3.75 12.18
N ARG A 27 -2.83 3.14 12.73
CA ARG A 27 -1.44 3.55 12.45
C ARG A 27 -1.00 3.04 11.08
N PHE A 28 -0.30 3.90 10.33
CA PHE A 28 0.23 3.55 9.03
C PHE A 28 1.20 2.35 9.06
N SER A 29 2.05 2.25 10.08
CA SER A 29 2.98 1.12 10.25
C SER A 29 2.28 -0.23 10.31
N ASP A 30 1.11 -0.28 10.96
CA ASP A 30 0.32 -1.50 11.10
C ASP A 30 -0.31 -1.89 9.76
N MET A 31 -0.83 -0.90 9.03
CA MET A 31 -1.31 -1.10 7.66
C MET A 31 -0.20 -1.61 6.75
N LEU A 32 0.99 -0.98 6.81
CA LEU A 32 2.14 -1.34 6.00
C LEU A 32 2.54 -2.80 6.25
N LEU A 33 2.66 -3.20 7.52
CA LEU A 33 2.97 -4.60 7.87
C LEU A 33 1.90 -5.56 7.35
N ALA A 34 0.63 -5.25 7.54
CA ALA A 34 -0.49 -6.07 7.08
C ALA A 34 -0.48 -6.24 5.55
N VAL A 35 -0.23 -5.15 4.82
CA VAL A 35 -0.11 -5.15 3.35
C VAL A 35 1.06 -5.99 2.89
N MET A 36 2.25 -5.77 3.44
CA MET A 36 3.49 -6.40 2.98
C MET A 36 3.55 -7.91 3.28
N ARG A 37 2.81 -8.38 4.29
CA ARG A 37 2.64 -9.81 4.59
C ARG A 37 1.46 -10.45 3.89
N HIS A 38 0.57 -9.67 3.26
CA HIS A 38 -0.63 -10.24 2.67
C HIS A 38 -0.28 -11.09 1.43
N PRO A 39 -0.88 -12.30 1.27
CA PRO A 39 -0.61 -13.17 0.12
C PRO A 39 -0.74 -12.49 -1.23
N ALA A 40 -1.74 -11.61 -1.35
CA ALA A 40 -1.95 -10.81 -2.54
C ALA A 40 -0.74 -9.95 -2.93
N MET A 41 -0.10 -9.29 -1.96
CA MET A 41 1.06 -8.42 -2.21
C MET A 41 2.31 -9.23 -2.53
N LEU A 42 2.53 -10.32 -1.78
CA LEU A 42 3.65 -11.24 -1.99
C LEU A 42 3.60 -11.92 -3.37
N MET A 43 2.41 -12.23 -3.88
CA MET A 43 2.22 -12.77 -5.22
C MET A 43 2.29 -11.68 -6.29
N TYR A 44 1.73 -10.50 -6.03
CA TYR A 44 1.69 -9.40 -7.01
C TYR A 44 3.09 -8.87 -7.35
N LEU A 45 3.98 -8.81 -6.36
CA LEU A 45 5.35 -8.32 -6.52
C LEU A 45 6.38 -9.45 -6.51
N ASP A 46 5.93 -10.69 -6.78
CA ASP A 46 6.77 -11.87 -6.95
C ASP A 46 7.77 -12.14 -5.79
N ASN A 47 7.43 -11.72 -4.56
CA ASN A 47 8.25 -12.02 -3.39
C ASN A 47 8.07 -13.46 -2.91
N ALA A 48 6.93 -14.09 -3.20
CA ALA A 48 6.67 -15.47 -2.81
C ALA A 48 7.69 -16.47 -3.40
N SER A 49 8.41 -16.09 -4.48
CA SER A 49 9.52 -16.82 -5.09
C SER A 49 10.91 -16.23 -4.76
N SER A 50 10.99 -15.16 -3.96
CA SER A 50 12.25 -14.51 -3.58
C SER A 50 13.05 -15.38 -2.60
N ILE A 51 14.24 -15.78 -3.01
CA ILE A 51 15.13 -16.67 -2.27
C ILE A 51 16.46 -15.96 -2.05
N GLY A 52 16.96 -15.98 -0.82
CA GLY A 52 18.28 -15.46 -0.49
C GLY A 52 19.36 -16.25 -1.24
N PRO A 53 20.25 -15.60 -2.02
CA PRO A 53 21.30 -16.28 -2.77
C PRO A 53 22.20 -17.14 -1.89
N ASP A 54 22.50 -16.71 -0.66
CA ASP A 54 23.36 -17.44 0.28
C ASP A 54 22.56 -18.35 1.24
N SER A 55 21.24 -18.46 1.05
CA SER A 55 20.40 -19.37 1.83
C SER A 55 20.66 -20.84 1.48
N ALA A 56 20.20 -21.76 2.34
CA ALA A 56 20.32 -23.20 2.10
C ALA A 56 19.61 -23.65 0.80
N THR A 57 18.50 -22.99 0.46
CA THR A 57 17.77 -23.22 -0.80
C THR A 57 18.45 -22.52 -1.97
N GLY A 58 18.88 -21.27 -1.79
CA GLY A 58 19.55 -20.45 -2.79
C GLY A 58 20.79 -21.14 -3.34
N ARG A 59 21.68 -21.63 -2.48
CA ARG A 59 22.89 -22.36 -2.88
C ARG A 59 22.65 -23.64 -3.70
N ARG A 60 21.42 -24.19 -3.67
CA ARG A 60 21.03 -25.41 -4.41
C ARG A 60 20.20 -25.10 -5.66
N SER A 61 19.78 -23.87 -5.85
CA SER A 61 18.86 -23.46 -6.91
C SER A 61 19.46 -22.33 -7.74
N HIS A 62 19.01 -22.15 -8.97
CA HIS A 62 19.37 -20.97 -9.78
C HIS A 62 18.39 -19.81 -9.58
N HIS A 63 17.55 -19.85 -8.53
CA HIS A 63 16.61 -18.77 -8.22
C HIS A 63 17.30 -17.75 -7.32
N GLY A 64 17.13 -16.47 -7.67
CA GLY A 64 17.74 -15.34 -6.98
C GLY A 64 16.74 -14.53 -6.17
N LEU A 65 17.30 -13.52 -5.53
CA LEU A 65 16.57 -12.50 -4.80
C LEU A 65 15.76 -11.63 -5.78
N ASN A 66 14.50 -11.36 -5.42
CA ASN A 66 13.62 -10.47 -6.17
C ASN A 66 13.47 -9.13 -5.42
N GLU A 67 13.78 -8.03 -6.11
CA GLU A 67 13.78 -6.70 -5.52
C GLU A 67 12.45 -5.96 -5.63
N ASN A 68 11.48 -6.46 -6.39
CA ASN A 68 10.27 -5.70 -6.73
C ASN A 68 9.50 -5.26 -5.47
N LEU A 69 9.25 -6.18 -4.53
CA LEU A 69 8.54 -5.84 -3.29
C LEU A 69 9.27 -4.78 -2.46
N ALA A 70 10.60 -4.90 -2.34
CA ALA A 70 11.42 -3.94 -1.60
C ALA A 70 11.43 -2.56 -2.27
N ARG A 71 11.59 -2.53 -3.60
CA ARG A 71 11.61 -1.32 -4.41
C ARG A 71 10.29 -0.57 -4.31
N GLU A 72 9.18 -1.26 -4.53
CA GLU A 72 7.84 -0.66 -4.46
C GLU A 72 7.50 -0.16 -3.05
N CYS A 73 7.93 -0.88 -2.02
CA CYS A 73 7.76 -0.44 -0.63
C CYS A 73 8.51 0.86 -0.36
N LEU A 74 9.78 0.98 -0.78
CA LEU A 74 10.58 2.19 -0.60
C LEU A 74 10.05 3.35 -1.46
N GLU A 75 9.76 3.07 -2.73
CA GLU A 75 9.45 4.07 -3.75
C GLU A 75 8.01 4.59 -3.66
N LEU A 76 7.02 3.70 -3.56
CA LEU A 76 5.61 4.08 -3.64
C LEU A 76 4.95 4.15 -2.28
N HIS A 77 5.29 3.23 -1.36
CA HIS A 77 4.53 3.06 -0.13
C HIS A 77 5.09 3.80 1.07
N THR A 78 6.39 4.08 1.11
CA THR A 78 7.03 4.63 2.31
C THR A 78 7.81 5.90 2.04
N VAL A 79 9.13 5.83 1.98
CA VAL A 79 10.03 6.98 2.08
C VAL A 79 10.10 7.80 0.80
N SER A 80 9.68 7.23 -0.33
CA SER A 80 9.80 7.76 -1.68
C SER A 80 11.25 7.99 -2.14
N PRO A 81 11.51 8.16 -3.45
CA PRO A 81 12.85 8.47 -3.96
C PRO A 81 13.46 9.75 -3.36
N ALA A 82 12.62 10.68 -2.91
CA ALA A 82 13.08 11.93 -2.29
C ALA A 82 13.86 11.72 -0.98
N ALA A 83 13.72 10.56 -0.33
CA ALA A 83 14.49 10.21 0.86
C ALA A 83 15.97 9.85 0.55
N GLY A 84 16.32 9.64 -0.72
CA GLY A 84 17.71 9.41 -1.12
C GLY A 84 18.27 8.03 -0.75
N TYR A 85 17.41 7.00 -0.61
CA TYR A 85 17.88 5.62 -0.47
C TYR A 85 18.64 5.17 -1.73
N SER A 86 19.61 4.28 -1.55
CA SER A 86 20.45 3.76 -2.63
C SER A 86 19.89 2.48 -3.25
N GLN A 87 20.41 2.08 -4.41
CA GLN A 87 20.13 0.75 -4.95
C GLN A 87 20.59 -0.37 -3.99
N GLY A 88 21.66 -0.13 -3.20
CA GLY A 88 22.11 -1.05 -2.17
C GLY A 88 21.07 -1.23 -1.05
N ASP A 89 20.34 -0.18 -0.70
CA ASP A 89 19.23 -0.25 0.25
C ASP A 89 18.08 -1.10 -0.28
N VAL A 90 17.77 -0.99 -1.59
CA VAL A 90 16.77 -1.84 -2.25
C VAL A 90 17.18 -3.32 -2.18
N THR A 91 18.41 -3.64 -2.57
CA THR A 91 18.92 -5.02 -2.54
C THR A 91 18.97 -5.56 -1.11
N SER A 92 19.42 -4.74 -0.15
CA SER A 92 19.48 -5.12 1.27
C SER A 92 18.09 -5.35 1.85
N PHE A 93 17.12 -4.51 1.53
CA PHE A 93 15.75 -4.71 1.99
C PHE A 93 15.08 -5.92 1.33
N ALA A 94 15.35 -6.16 0.04
CA ALA A 94 14.91 -7.37 -0.63
C ALA A 94 15.49 -8.62 0.06
N ALA A 95 16.75 -8.58 0.51
CA ALA A 95 17.35 -9.66 1.30
C ALA A 95 16.62 -9.86 2.63
N ILE A 96 16.27 -8.78 3.34
CA ILE A 96 15.45 -8.83 4.57
C ILE A 96 14.09 -9.53 4.32
N LEU A 97 13.49 -9.34 3.15
CA LEU A 97 12.17 -9.90 2.81
C LEU A 97 12.22 -11.31 2.18
N THR A 98 13.40 -11.86 1.90
CA THR A 98 13.53 -13.22 1.34
C THR A 98 12.91 -14.27 2.27
N GLY A 99 12.39 -15.35 1.69
CA GLY A 99 11.72 -16.41 2.45
C GLY A 99 10.28 -16.07 2.88
N TRP A 100 9.84 -14.82 2.79
CA TRP A 100 8.43 -14.46 2.94
C TRP A 100 7.64 -14.93 1.73
N GLY A 101 6.64 -15.77 1.95
CA GLY A 101 5.78 -16.21 0.85
C GLY A 101 4.42 -16.68 1.33
N VAL A 102 3.78 -17.47 0.48
CA VAL A 102 2.41 -17.94 0.71
C VAL A 102 2.42 -19.45 0.85
N ASP A 103 1.77 -19.98 1.88
CA ASP A 103 1.41 -21.40 1.94
C ASP A 103 0.04 -21.60 1.30
N MET A 104 0.02 -22.11 0.07
CA MET A 104 -1.20 -22.40 -0.67
C MET A 104 -1.80 -23.78 -0.33
N LYS A 105 -1.10 -24.60 0.46
CA LYS A 105 -1.53 -25.97 0.83
C LYS A 105 -2.26 -26.01 2.17
N ALA A 106 -2.09 -24.99 3.00
CA ALA A 106 -2.85 -24.82 4.22
C ALA A 106 -4.36 -24.75 3.94
N GLU A 107 -5.18 -25.21 4.89
CA GLU A 107 -6.64 -25.13 4.82
C GLU A 107 -7.12 -23.69 4.56
N ARG A 108 -6.37 -22.71 5.09
CA ARG A 108 -6.50 -21.30 4.76
C ARG A 108 -5.16 -20.81 4.21
N PRO A 109 -5.06 -20.50 2.90
CA PRO A 109 -3.85 -19.95 2.34
C PRO A 109 -3.43 -18.67 3.07
N GLY A 110 -2.15 -18.56 3.40
CA GLY A 110 -1.67 -17.47 4.26
C GLY A 110 -0.18 -17.23 4.16
N PHE A 111 0.26 -16.18 4.84
CA PHE A 111 1.68 -15.86 5.00
C PHE A 111 2.44 -17.02 5.62
N VAL A 112 3.66 -17.26 5.13
CA VAL A 112 4.63 -18.15 5.76
C VAL A 112 6.03 -17.58 5.61
N PHE A 113 6.85 -17.71 6.66
CA PHE A 113 8.27 -17.47 6.61
C PHE A 113 9.04 -18.77 6.42
N ARG A 114 9.87 -18.85 5.37
CA ARG A 114 10.69 -20.01 5.03
C ARG A 114 12.15 -19.73 5.34
N GLU A 115 12.57 -20.05 6.56
CA GLU A 115 13.94 -19.86 7.05
C GLU A 115 15.01 -20.41 6.09
N LYS A 116 14.81 -21.61 5.53
CA LYS A 116 15.77 -22.22 4.58
C LYS A 116 15.93 -21.46 3.26
N ALA A 117 15.02 -20.54 2.94
CA ALA A 117 15.05 -19.70 1.75
C ALA A 117 15.39 -18.23 2.09
N HIS A 118 15.56 -17.89 3.37
CA HIS A 118 15.89 -16.56 3.81
C HIS A 118 17.41 -16.32 3.72
N GLU A 119 17.78 -15.10 3.33
CA GLU A 119 19.16 -14.67 3.24
C GLU A 119 19.78 -14.56 4.64
N PRO A 120 20.85 -15.30 4.93
CA PRO A 120 21.39 -15.41 6.28
C PRO A 120 22.16 -14.15 6.72
N GLY A 121 22.20 -13.90 8.03
CA GLY A 121 22.92 -12.80 8.66
C GLY A 121 22.16 -11.46 8.70
N PRO A 122 22.59 -10.52 9.55
CA PRO A 122 21.96 -9.20 9.67
C PRO A 122 22.11 -8.40 8.38
N LYS A 123 21.20 -7.44 8.18
CA LYS A 123 21.15 -6.56 6.99
C LYS A 123 21.03 -5.11 7.41
N THR A 124 21.62 -4.21 6.63
CA THR A 124 21.56 -2.77 6.90
C THR A 124 20.71 -2.08 5.84
N LEU A 125 19.73 -1.30 6.28
CA LEU A 125 18.82 -0.54 5.43
C LEU A 125 18.79 0.90 5.92
N MET A 126 19.13 1.85 5.04
CA MET A 126 19.18 3.29 5.33
C MET A 126 19.98 3.63 6.59
N GLY A 127 21.09 2.92 6.80
CA GLY A 127 21.98 3.11 7.96
C GLY A 127 21.54 2.40 9.25
N GLN A 128 20.38 1.75 9.28
CA GLN A 128 19.90 0.96 10.40
C GLN A 128 20.15 -0.54 10.16
N THR A 129 20.71 -1.25 11.13
CA THR A 129 20.92 -2.71 11.06
C THR A 129 19.75 -3.46 11.68
N PHE A 130 19.27 -4.48 10.96
CA PHE A 130 18.17 -5.35 11.36
C PHE A 130 18.67 -6.80 11.55
N PRO A 131 18.09 -7.55 12.50
CA PRO A 131 18.45 -8.93 12.74
C PRO A 131 18.08 -9.83 11.54
N GLU A 132 18.64 -11.03 11.52
CA GLU A 132 18.22 -12.09 10.60
C GLU A 132 16.79 -12.58 10.95
N GLY A 133 16.08 -13.09 9.94
CA GLY A 133 14.81 -13.79 10.12
C GLY A 133 13.59 -12.89 9.90
N GLU A 134 12.40 -13.47 10.14
CA GLU A 134 11.12 -12.75 10.00
C GLU A 134 11.08 -11.46 10.83
N GLU A 135 11.64 -11.49 12.04
CA GLU A 135 11.69 -10.35 12.94
C GLU A 135 12.42 -9.15 12.31
N GLY A 136 13.51 -9.39 11.57
CA GLY A 136 14.22 -8.35 10.84
C GLY A 136 13.33 -7.60 9.86
N GLY A 137 12.47 -8.33 9.13
CA GLY A 137 11.51 -7.73 8.20
C GLY A 137 10.39 -6.96 8.90
N VAL A 138 9.90 -7.45 10.04
CA VAL A 138 8.92 -6.72 10.86
C VAL A 138 9.50 -5.41 11.39
N GLN A 139 10.72 -5.45 11.93
CA GLN A 139 11.41 -4.26 12.44
C GLN A 139 11.74 -3.26 11.32
N ALA A 140 12.19 -3.75 10.16
CA ALA A 140 12.47 -2.90 8.99
C ALA A 140 11.22 -2.19 8.46
N LEU A 141 10.08 -2.90 8.39
CA LEU A 141 8.81 -2.28 7.98
C LEU A 141 8.32 -1.26 9.00
N HIS A 142 8.45 -1.53 10.30
CA HIS A 142 8.11 -0.55 11.32
C HIS A 142 9.00 0.70 11.20
N PHE A 143 10.31 0.51 11.03
CA PHE A 143 11.26 1.61 10.80
C PHE A 143 10.87 2.46 9.58
N LEU A 144 10.57 1.84 8.43
CA LEU A 144 10.13 2.56 7.24
C LEU A 144 8.78 3.26 7.46
N GLY A 145 7.80 2.57 8.07
CA GLY A 145 6.46 3.12 8.32
C GLY A 145 6.42 4.28 9.31
N THR A 146 7.46 4.43 10.13
CA THR A 146 7.62 5.53 11.10
C THR A 146 8.70 6.53 10.72
N HIS A 147 9.28 6.39 9.52
CA HIS A 147 10.35 7.26 9.05
C HIS A 147 9.79 8.67 8.74
N PRO A 148 10.49 9.77 9.10
CA PRO A 148 10.00 11.13 8.84
C PRO A 148 9.67 11.39 7.36
N ALA A 149 10.49 10.88 6.44
CA ALA A 149 10.23 10.98 4.99
C ALA A 149 8.91 10.29 4.57
N THR A 150 8.50 9.23 5.28
CA THR A 150 7.22 8.55 5.02
C THR A 150 6.04 9.39 5.46
N TYR A 151 6.12 10.06 6.61
CA TYR A 151 5.07 11.01 7.01
C TYR A 151 4.95 12.19 6.04
N HIS A 152 6.09 12.71 5.57
CA HIS A 152 6.09 13.75 4.54
C HIS A 152 5.47 13.28 3.22
N HIS A 153 5.82 12.06 2.78
CA HIS A 153 5.27 11.45 1.57
C HIS A 153 3.75 11.27 1.69
N ILE A 154 3.27 10.65 2.76
CA ILE A 154 1.82 10.45 3.01
C ILE A 154 1.09 11.79 3.07
N ALA A 155 1.61 12.77 3.82
CA ALA A 155 1.01 14.10 3.91
C ALA A 155 0.89 14.76 2.53
N THR A 156 1.93 14.67 1.71
CA THR A 156 1.93 15.19 0.33
C THR A 156 0.86 14.50 -0.52
N GLN A 157 0.77 13.17 -0.45
CA GLN A 157 -0.25 12.40 -1.18
C GLN A 157 -1.66 12.77 -0.72
N MET A 158 -1.91 12.89 0.59
CA MET A 158 -3.23 13.25 1.12
C MET A 158 -3.67 14.65 0.68
N VAL A 159 -2.81 15.65 0.82
CA VAL A 159 -3.14 17.02 0.39
C VAL A 159 -3.32 17.08 -1.14
N ARG A 160 -2.49 16.35 -1.89
CA ARG A 160 -2.66 16.26 -3.35
C ARG A 160 -3.97 15.61 -3.75
N HIS A 161 -4.27 14.48 -3.15
CA HIS A 161 -5.44 13.68 -3.49
C HIS A 161 -6.74 14.43 -3.16
N PHE A 162 -6.85 15.02 -1.97
CA PHE A 162 -8.10 15.60 -1.49
C PHE A 162 -8.27 17.11 -1.71
N VAL A 163 -7.19 17.86 -1.94
CA VAL A 163 -7.24 19.33 -1.85
C VAL A 163 -6.80 20.01 -3.14
N SER A 164 -5.56 19.76 -3.59
CA SER A 164 -4.97 20.48 -4.72
C SER A 164 -3.88 19.68 -5.42
N ASP A 165 -3.88 19.65 -6.75
CA ASP A 165 -2.79 19.05 -7.56
C ASP A 165 -1.42 19.69 -7.26
N THR A 166 -1.42 20.94 -6.78
CA THR A 166 -0.23 21.67 -6.33
C THR A 166 -0.31 21.93 -4.83
N PRO A 167 -0.04 20.91 -3.99
CA PRO A 167 -0.18 21.04 -2.54
C PRO A 167 0.78 22.09 -1.98
N SER A 168 0.27 23.04 -1.19
CA SER A 168 1.12 24.07 -0.59
C SER A 168 2.06 23.46 0.47
N PRO A 169 3.31 23.92 0.58
CA PRO A 169 4.23 23.40 1.60
C PRO A 169 3.73 23.58 3.03
N ALA A 170 2.91 24.60 3.29
CA ALA A 170 2.33 24.84 4.61
C ALA A 170 1.28 23.77 4.96
N SER A 171 0.39 23.42 4.02
CA SER A 171 -0.62 22.38 4.21
C SER A 171 -0.01 20.98 4.34
N VAL A 172 1.02 20.67 3.56
CA VAL A 172 1.76 19.40 3.70
C VAL A 172 2.39 19.30 5.10
N ARG A 173 3.12 20.33 5.55
CA ARG A 173 3.74 20.34 6.88
C ARG A 173 2.74 20.21 8.03
N HIS A 174 1.53 20.77 7.86
CA HIS A 174 0.47 20.64 8.85
C HIS A 174 0.08 19.17 9.06
N VAL A 175 -0.26 18.47 7.97
CA VAL A 175 -0.63 17.04 8.04
C VAL A 175 0.55 16.16 8.45
N GLU A 176 1.76 16.47 7.96
CA GLU A 176 3.00 15.77 8.35
C GLU A 176 3.24 15.87 9.87
N THR A 177 3.02 17.04 10.46
CA THR A 177 3.15 17.24 11.92
C THR A 177 2.16 16.38 12.67
N VAL A 178 0.90 16.33 12.23
CA VAL A 178 -0.12 15.45 12.84
C VAL A 178 0.28 13.98 12.74
N LEU A 179 0.73 13.53 11.58
CA LEU A 179 1.22 12.15 11.39
C LEU A 179 2.39 11.85 12.33
N ARG A 180 3.38 12.73 12.42
CA ARG A 180 4.53 12.51 13.29
C ARG A 180 4.13 12.45 14.77
N ASP A 181 3.35 13.43 15.23
CA ASP A 181 3.03 13.60 16.65
C ASP A 181 2.02 12.53 17.14
N SER A 182 1.26 11.93 16.21
CA SER A 182 0.37 10.79 16.47
C SER A 182 1.00 9.42 16.14
N GLU A 183 2.28 9.39 15.74
CA GLU A 183 2.99 8.20 15.25
C GLU A 183 2.22 7.43 14.15
N GLY A 184 1.75 8.17 13.15
CA GLY A 184 1.18 7.68 11.91
C GLY A 184 -0.33 7.41 11.95
N ASP A 185 -1.09 8.03 12.84
CA ASP A 185 -2.55 7.88 12.89
C ASP A 185 -3.22 8.48 11.64
N LEU A 186 -3.77 7.60 10.80
CA LEU A 186 -4.41 7.97 9.54
C LEU A 186 -5.77 8.65 9.74
N GLN A 187 -6.48 8.37 10.84
CA GLN A 187 -7.72 9.08 11.17
C GLN A 187 -7.40 10.53 11.55
N ALA A 188 -6.44 10.75 12.44
CA ALA A 188 -6.01 12.08 12.84
C ALA A 188 -5.53 12.90 11.64
N ALA A 189 -4.69 12.31 10.78
CA ALA A 189 -4.22 12.96 9.55
C ALA A 189 -5.36 13.29 8.58
N SER A 190 -6.36 12.41 8.45
CA SER A 190 -7.53 12.65 7.59
C SER A 190 -8.39 13.80 8.11
N LEU A 191 -8.56 13.91 9.43
CA LEU A 191 -9.29 15.03 10.05
C LEU A 191 -8.55 16.36 9.90
N ALA A 192 -7.21 16.34 9.93
CA ALA A 192 -6.37 17.53 9.74
C ALA A 192 -6.56 18.20 8.37
N LEU A 193 -7.01 17.45 7.35
CA LEU A 193 -7.33 18.02 6.03
C LEU A 193 -8.45 19.07 6.07
N ALA A 194 -9.30 19.06 7.11
CA ALA A 194 -10.39 20.03 7.25
C ALA A 194 -9.93 21.41 7.76
N ASP A 195 -8.73 21.52 8.34
CA ASP A 195 -8.21 22.74 8.98
C ASP A 195 -6.84 23.17 8.40
N LEU A 196 -6.73 23.10 7.07
CA LEU A 196 -5.47 23.42 6.39
C LEU A 196 -5.20 24.94 6.39
N PRO A 197 -3.95 25.37 6.66
CA PRO A 197 -3.59 26.79 6.72
C PRO A 197 -3.60 27.49 5.35
N ASP A 198 -3.39 26.74 4.26
CA ASP A 198 -3.40 27.26 2.89
C ASP A 198 -3.92 26.18 1.93
N PRO A 199 -5.24 25.95 1.87
CA PRO A 199 -5.85 24.95 1.01
C PRO A 199 -5.88 25.35 -0.47
N GLY A 200 -5.46 26.58 -0.81
CA GLY A 200 -5.56 27.13 -2.17
C GLY A 200 -6.98 27.57 -2.55
N PRO A 201 -7.20 28.01 -3.80
CA PRO A 201 -8.51 28.41 -4.28
C PRO A 201 -9.43 27.18 -4.35
N GLY A 202 -10.44 27.14 -3.48
CA GLY A 202 -11.41 26.04 -3.44
C GLY A 202 -12.03 25.75 -4.81
N GLY A 203 -12.34 24.47 -5.07
CA GLY A 203 -12.96 24.03 -6.33
C GLY A 203 -11.99 23.63 -7.44
N GLY A 204 -10.67 23.62 -7.19
CA GLY A 204 -9.66 23.16 -8.15
C GLY A 204 -9.65 21.65 -8.40
N LYS A 205 -10.23 20.85 -7.49
CA LYS A 205 -10.37 19.40 -7.64
C LYS A 205 -11.82 18.96 -7.71
N PHE A 206 -12.13 18.18 -8.75
CA PHE A 206 -13.37 17.42 -8.80
C PHE A 206 -13.18 16.07 -8.09
N ARG A 207 -14.26 15.51 -7.56
CA ARG A 207 -14.23 14.17 -6.96
C ARG A 207 -13.84 13.13 -8.00
N SER A 208 -13.04 12.13 -7.62
CA SER A 208 -12.75 11.01 -8.52
C SER A 208 -14.06 10.34 -8.98
N PRO A 209 -14.08 9.69 -10.16
CA PRO A 209 -15.19 8.84 -10.59
C PRO A 209 -15.77 7.94 -9.49
N MET A 210 -14.91 7.30 -8.71
CA MET A 210 -15.33 6.42 -7.62
C MET A 210 -15.97 7.18 -6.46
N ASP A 211 -15.41 8.33 -6.06
CA ASP A 211 -15.95 9.16 -4.98
C ASP A 211 -17.27 9.81 -5.38
N TYR A 212 -17.37 10.29 -6.63
CA TYR A 212 -18.57 10.90 -7.16
C TYR A 212 -19.72 9.89 -7.20
N ALA A 213 -19.51 8.72 -7.80
CA ALA A 213 -20.55 7.69 -7.87
C ALA A 213 -20.95 7.19 -6.47
N THR A 214 -19.99 7.00 -5.57
CA THR A 214 -20.27 6.64 -4.17
C THR A 214 -21.09 7.71 -3.47
N ALA A 215 -20.75 8.99 -3.65
CA ALA A 215 -21.49 10.10 -3.06
C ALA A 215 -22.92 10.21 -3.61
N VAL A 216 -23.12 9.98 -4.91
CA VAL A 216 -24.47 9.96 -5.52
C VAL A 216 -25.30 8.82 -4.94
N LEU A 217 -24.77 7.60 -4.87
CA LEU A 217 -25.51 6.48 -4.27
C LEU A 217 -25.86 6.75 -2.81
N ARG A 218 -24.94 7.33 -2.02
CA ARG A 218 -25.20 7.73 -0.63
C ARG A 218 -26.29 8.81 -0.54
N ALA A 219 -26.25 9.83 -1.41
CA ALA A 219 -27.26 10.90 -1.43
C ALA A 219 -28.65 10.36 -1.79
N LEU A 220 -28.73 9.36 -2.66
CA LEU A 220 -29.95 8.66 -3.04
C LEU A 220 -30.35 7.55 -2.05
N SER A 221 -29.59 7.34 -0.97
CA SER A 221 -29.78 6.25 0.00
C SER A 221 -29.81 4.85 -0.65
N ILE A 222 -29.06 4.68 -1.74
CA ILE A 222 -28.89 3.40 -2.44
C ILE A 222 -27.73 2.63 -1.77
N GLY A 223 -27.97 1.40 -1.33
CA GLY A 223 -26.93 0.53 -0.76
C GLY A 223 -26.93 0.38 0.77
N GLY A 224 -28.01 0.77 1.45
CA GLY A 224 -28.18 0.52 2.90
C GLY A 224 -28.44 -0.94 3.26
N GLU A 225 -28.82 -1.78 2.29
CA GLU A 225 -29.06 -3.20 2.46
C GLU A 225 -27.86 -4.04 1.99
N PRO A 226 -27.56 -5.18 2.65
CA PRO A 226 -26.54 -6.11 2.19
C PRO A 226 -26.77 -6.50 0.73
N SER A 227 -25.83 -6.14 -0.13
CA SER A 227 -25.92 -6.48 -1.55
C SER A 227 -25.80 -7.99 -1.73
N ARG A 228 -26.73 -8.57 -2.49
CA ARG A 228 -26.59 -9.93 -3.00
C ARG A 228 -25.52 -9.92 -4.11
N PRO A 229 -24.39 -10.63 -3.97
CA PRO A 229 -23.28 -10.56 -4.93
C PRO A 229 -23.68 -10.89 -6.36
N ASP A 230 -24.69 -11.76 -6.53
CA ASP A 230 -25.09 -12.31 -7.83
C ASP A 230 -26.27 -11.56 -8.46
N ASP A 231 -26.83 -10.56 -7.77
CA ASP A 231 -27.95 -9.78 -8.28
C ASP A 231 -27.43 -8.62 -9.15
N PRO A 232 -27.71 -8.61 -10.48
CA PRO A 232 -27.27 -7.56 -11.39
C PRO A 232 -27.92 -6.20 -11.10
N HIS A 233 -29.00 -6.18 -10.30
CA HIS A 233 -29.67 -4.96 -9.85
C HIS A 233 -29.23 -4.54 -8.45
N SER A 234 -28.30 -5.26 -7.81
CA SER A 234 -27.80 -4.88 -6.49
C SER A 234 -27.11 -3.52 -6.52
N PRO A 235 -27.16 -2.75 -5.41
CA PRO A 235 -26.41 -1.51 -5.26
C PRO A 235 -24.91 -1.66 -5.57
N ALA A 236 -24.31 -2.79 -5.18
CA ALA A 236 -22.92 -3.10 -5.50
C ALA A 236 -22.67 -3.24 -7.01
N HIS A 237 -23.56 -3.89 -7.75
CA HIS A 237 -23.44 -4.04 -9.20
C HIS A 237 -23.65 -2.70 -9.93
N GLN A 238 -24.63 -1.91 -9.49
CA GLN A 238 -24.85 -0.56 -10.00
C GLN A 238 -23.63 0.35 -9.78
N LEU A 239 -23.00 0.28 -8.61
CA LEU A 239 -21.78 1.01 -8.29
C LEU A 239 -20.60 0.58 -9.18
N ALA A 240 -20.39 -0.73 -9.34
CA ALA A 240 -19.33 -1.26 -10.19
C ALA A 240 -19.54 -0.88 -11.69
N SER A 241 -20.79 -0.88 -12.14
CA SER A 241 -21.16 -0.41 -13.48
C SER A 241 -20.87 1.09 -13.64
N ALA A 242 -21.29 1.92 -12.68
CA ALA A 242 -21.01 3.35 -12.69
C ALA A 242 -19.51 3.67 -12.75
N PHE A 243 -18.69 2.97 -11.97
CA PHE A 243 -17.23 3.10 -12.02
C PHE A 243 -16.67 2.79 -13.41
N SER A 244 -17.19 1.75 -14.05
CA SER A 244 -16.78 1.35 -15.40
C SER A 244 -17.19 2.38 -16.46
N THR A 245 -18.42 2.91 -16.36
CA THR A 245 -18.93 3.97 -17.25
C THR A 245 -18.14 5.27 -17.11
N LEU A 246 -17.68 5.61 -15.91
CA LEU A 246 -16.89 6.80 -15.64
C LEU A 246 -15.37 6.60 -15.89
N GLY A 247 -14.96 5.48 -16.49
CA GLY A 247 -13.60 5.26 -16.95
C GLY A 247 -12.61 4.75 -15.89
N GLN A 248 -13.05 4.51 -14.65
CA GLN A 248 -12.22 3.93 -13.59
C GLN A 248 -12.84 2.63 -13.03
N PRO A 249 -12.85 1.52 -13.80
CA PRO A 249 -13.40 0.26 -13.31
C PRO A 249 -12.68 -0.22 -12.04
N LEU A 250 -13.46 -0.88 -11.17
CA LEU A 250 -13.02 -1.35 -9.87
C LEU A 250 -11.80 -2.27 -10.02
N TRP A 251 -10.72 -1.92 -9.31
CA TRP A 251 -9.46 -2.67 -9.26
C TRP A 251 -8.68 -2.77 -10.58
N THR A 252 -8.92 -1.89 -11.57
CA THR A 252 -8.23 -1.97 -12.88
C THR A 252 -7.25 -0.84 -13.15
N ALA A 253 -6.73 -0.18 -12.11
CA ALA A 253 -5.70 0.85 -12.28
C ALA A 253 -4.53 0.32 -13.12
N PRO A 254 -3.97 1.11 -14.06
CA PRO A 254 -2.99 0.62 -15.02
C PRO A 254 -1.62 0.33 -14.39
N LEU A 255 -1.28 1.04 -13.31
CA LEU A 255 0.03 0.98 -12.65
C LEU A 255 -0.12 0.62 -11.15
N PRO A 256 0.93 0.11 -10.48
CA PRO A 256 0.90 -0.24 -9.06
C PRO A 256 0.49 0.89 -8.13
N ASN A 257 0.83 2.14 -8.50
CA ASN A 257 0.51 3.38 -7.78
C ASN A 257 -0.97 3.82 -7.87
N GLY A 258 -1.82 3.11 -8.61
CA GLY A 258 -3.26 3.39 -8.67
C GLY A 258 -3.67 4.29 -9.84
N TRP A 259 -4.80 4.97 -9.68
CA TRP A 259 -5.25 6.02 -10.61
C TRP A 259 -4.49 7.31 -10.33
N SER A 260 -4.35 8.18 -11.33
CA SER A 260 -3.68 9.46 -11.14
C SER A 260 -4.44 10.33 -10.15
N ASP A 261 -3.68 11.06 -9.35
CA ASP A 261 -4.20 12.07 -8.44
C ASP A 261 -4.28 13.46 -9.09
N ASN A 262 -3.87 13.64 -10.34
CA ASN A 262 -4.03 14.94 -11.01
C ASN A 262 -5.43 15.05 -11.62
N ALA A 263 -6.05 16.23 -11.54
CA ALA A 263 -7.38 16.46 -12.08
C ALA A 263 -7.46 16.40 -13.62
N ALA A 264 -6.33 16.52 -14.31
CA ALA A 264 -6.25 16.50 -15.77
C ALA A 264 -6.21 15.08 -16.37
N ASP A 265 -5.95 14.05 -15.55
CA ASP A 265 -5.75 12.66 -15.95
C ASP A 265 -7.01 11.80 -15.72
#